data_AF-A0A2D6RU62-F1
#
_entry.id   AF-A0A2D6RU62-F1
#
_cell.length_a   1.000
_cell.length_b   1.000
_cell.length_c   1.000
_cell.angle_alpha   90.00
_cell.angle_beta   90.00
_cell.angle_gamma   90.00
#
_symmetry.space_group_name_H-M   'P 1'
#
loop_
_entity.id
_entity.type
_entity.pdbx_description
1 polymer ?
#
loop_
_entity_poly.entity_id
_entity_poly.type
_entity_poly.pdbx_seq_one_letter_code
_entity_poly.pdbx_strand_id
1 'polypeptide(L)'
;MRIKKLSDSLENNEFENTSALIFAFRQEKDLLRDLPAVFEGALESILERLESTAMFGGESCSFSQSDLLAALTIWLEKAKSYLEKQLGIV
;
A
#
# COMPACT_ATOMS: atom_id res chain seq x y z
N MET A 1 5.94 -8.18 12.26
CA MET A 1 5.40 -6.82 12.06
C MET A 1 4.43 -6.85 10.89
N ARG A 2 3.19 -6.36 11.08
CA ARG A 2 2.13 -6.36 10.04
C ARG A 2 2.59 -5.66 8.75
N ILE A 3 3.19 -4.48 8.91
CA ILE A 3 3.75 -3.71 7.80
C ILE A 3 4.81 -4.47 6.99
N LYS A 4 5.68 -5.23 7.68
CA LYS A 4 6.70 -6.07 7.03
C LYS A 4 6.07 -7.19 6.20
N LYS A 5 4.93 -7.73 6.62
CA LYS A 5 4.19 -8.74 5.84
C LYS A 5 3.64 -8.13 4.55
N LEU A 6 3.03 -6.94 4.63
CA LEU A 6 2.51 -6.24 3.44
C LEU A 6 3.62 -5.88 2.45
N SER A 7 4.76 -5.38 2.94
CA SER A 7 5.94 -5.10 2.11
C SER A 7 6.44 -6.36 1.41
N ASP A 8 6.63 -7.45 2.16
CA ASP A 8 7.13 -8.72 1.62
C ASP A 8 6.18 -9.28 0.55
N SER A 9 4.87 -9.26 0.80
CA SER A 9 3.87 -9.69 -0.18
C SER A 9 3.79 -8.80 -1.42
N LEU A 10 4.06 -7.50 -1.29
CA LEU A 10 4.13 -6.58 -2.42
C LEU A 10 5.38 -6.82 -3.27
N GLU A 11 6.55 -6.99 -2.63
CA GLU A 11 7.84 -7.22 -3.30
C GLU A 11 7.89 -8.59 -3.99
N ASN A 12 7.33 -9.63 -3.37
CA ASN A 12 7.25 -10.97 -3.94
C ASN A 12 6.11 -11.14 -4.95
N ASN A 13 5.33 -10.07 -5.22
CA ASN A 13 4.16 -10.10 -6.09
C ASN A 13 3.18 -11.24 -5.73
N GLU A 14 2.91 -11.42 -4.42
CA GLU A 14 2.03 -12.47 -3.90
C GLU A 14 0.54 -12.18 -4.16
N PHE A 15 0.21 -10.96 -4.60
CA PHE A 15 -1.16 -10.57 -4.91
C PHE A 15 -1.53 -11.00 -6.33
N GLU A 16 -2.58 -11.83 -6.44
CA GLU A 16 -3.07 -12.34 -7.73
C GLU A 16 -3.47 -11.22 -8.69
N ASN A 17 -4.03 -10.13 -8.18
CA ASN A 17 -4.47 -8.98 -8.93
C ASN A 17 -4.54 -7.71 -8.07
N THR A 18 -4.71 -6.55 -8.73
CA THR A 18 -4.83 -5.25 -8.07
C THR A 18 -5.97 -5.19 -7.05
N SER A 19 -7.09 -5.87 -7.32
CA SER A 19 -8.23 -5.92 -6.40
C SER A 19 -7.90 -6.66 -5.09
N ALA A 20 -7.18 -7.78 -5.17
CA ALA A 20 -6.73 -8.51 -3.98
C ALA A 20 -5.75 -7.68 -3.14
N LEU A 21 -4.85 -6.95 -3.80
CA LEU A 21 -3.96 -5.99 -3.15
C LEU A 21 -4.76 -4.89 -2.42
N ILE A 22 -5.69 -4.21 -3.10
CA ILE A 22 -6.50 -3.15 -2.49
C ILE A 22 -7.26 -3.67 -1.27
N PHE A 23 -7.86 -4.86 -1.38
CA PHE A 23 -8.58 -5.48 -0.29
C PHE A 23 -7.66 -5.77 0.91
N ALA A 24 -6.46 -6.33 0.67
CA ALA A 24 -5.51 -6.62 1.73
C ALA A 24 -5.08 -5.37 2.50
N PHE A 25 -4.82 -4.25 1.81
CA PHE A 25 -4.45 -3.00 2.46
C PHE A 25 -5.63 -2.36 3.23
N ARG A 26 -6.85 -2.36 2.67
CA ARG A 26 -8.05 -1.85 3.36
C ARG A 26 -8.43 -2.68 4.61
N GLN A 27 -8.03 -3.95 4.66
CA GLN A 27 -8.28 -4.82 5.81
C GLN A 27 -7.35 -4.54 7.00
N GLU A 28 -6.23 -3.83 6.79
CA GLU A 28 -5.24 -3.53 7.82
C GLU A 28 -5.65 -2.34 8.70
N LYS A 29 -6.87 -2.38 9.23
CA LYS A 29 -7.47 -1.34 10.06
C LYS A 29 -6.68 -1.07 11.35
N ASP A 30 -6.13 -2.12 11.95
CA ASP A 30 -5.25 -1.96 13.10
C ASP A 30 -3.99 -1.17 12.74
N LEU A 31 -3.35 -1.46 11.60
CA LEU A 31 -2.15 -0.75 11.15
C LEU A 31 -2.47 0.74 10.96
N LEU A 32 -3.61 1.04 10.32
CA LEU A 32 -4.06 2.42 10.10
C LEU A 32 -4.38 3.12 11.42
N ARG A 33 -4.87 2.40 12.44
CA ARG A 33 -5.15 2.94 13.76
C ARG A 33 -3.89 3.35 14.53
N ASP A 34 -2.77 2.66 14.30
CA ASP A 34 -1.46 3.01 14.87
C ASP A 34 -0.76 4.15 14.10
N LEU A 35 -1.27 4.53 12.94
CA LEU A 35 -0.72 5.59 12.09
C LEU A 35 -1.54 6.89 12.20
N PRO A 36 -0.93 8.06 11.94
CA PRO A 36 -1.67 9.32 11.81
C PRO A 36 -2.67 9.28 10.66
N ALA A 37 -3.80 9.98 10.80
CA ALA A 37 -4.86 10.04 9.77
C ALA A 37 -4.38 10.47 8.37
N VAL A 38 -3.27 11.22 8.28
CA VAL A 38 -2.66 11.60 6.98
C VAL A 38 -2.19 10.38 6.17
N PHE A 39 -1.82 9.28 6.83
CA PHE A 39 -1.42 8.04 6.16
C PHE A 39 -2.63 7.33 5.55
N GLU A 40 -3.77 7.32 6.22
CA GLU A 40 -5.01 6.74 5.69
C GLU A 40 -5.45 7.45 4.41
N GLY A 41 -5.50 8.79 4.42
CA GLY A 41 -5.85 9.56 3.23
C GLY A 41 -4.86 9.37 2.06
N ALA A 42 -3.56 9.29 2.35
CA ALA A 42 -2.54 9.02 1.34
C ALA A 42 -2.65 7.59 0.77
N LEU A 43 -2.92 6.60 1.63
CA LEU A 43 -3.12 5.22 1.21
C LEU A 43 -4.36 5.11 0.31
N GLU A 44 -5.50 5.63 0.78
CA GLU A 44 -6.76 5.57 0.04
C GLU A 44 -6.55 6.15 -1.36
N SER A 45 -5.96 7.35 -1.49
CA SER A 45 -5.70 7.98 -2.80
C SER A 45 -4.90 7.09 -3.77
N ILE A 46 -3.93 6.32 -3.28
CA ILE A 46 -3.16 5.37 -4.11
C ILE A 46 -4.05 4.19 -4.52
N LEU A 47 -4.83 3.65 -3.58
CA LEU A 47 -5.74 2.53 -3.82
C LEU A 47 -6.85 2.88 -4.82
N GLU A 48 -7.46 4.07 -4.76
CA GLU A 48 -8.51 4.48 -5.71
C GLU A 48 -7.94 4.62 -7.13
N ARG A 49 -6.72 5.13 -7.26
CA ARG A 49 -6.03 5.20 -8.56
C ARG A 49 -5.72 3.80 -9.09
N LEU A 50 -5.25 2.88 -8.23
CA LEU A 50 -5.04 1.48 -8.59
C LEU A 50 -6.34 0.80 -9.04
N GLU A 51 -7.42 0.98 -8.30
CA GLU A 51 -8.75 0.44 -8.59
C GLU A 51 -9.27 0.94 -9.94
N SER A 52 -9.13 2.23 -10.20
CA SER A 52 -9.44 2.85 -11.49
C SER A 52 -8.59 2.27 -12.62
N THR A 53 -7.27 2.17 -12.43
CA THR A 53 -6.40 1.57 -13.47
C THR A 53 -6.74 0.10 -13.74
N ALA A 54 -7.23 -0.64 -12.75
CA ALA A 54 -7.68 -2.02 -12.91
C ALA A 54 -9.04 -2.11 -13.62
N MET A 55 -9.96 -1.16 -13.39
CA MET A 55 -11.29 -1.11 -14.01
C MET A 55 -11.26 -0.66 -15.48
N PHE A 56 -10.36 0.25 -15.83
CA PHE A 56 -10.28 0.84 -17.17
C PHE A 56 -9.14 0.26 -18.04
N GLY A 57 -8.27 -0.57 -17.46
CA GLY A 57 -7.04 -1.05 -18.08
C GLY A 57 -7.17 -2.42 -18.76
N GLY A 58 -7.78 -2.44 -19.94
CA GLY A 58 -7.48 -3.49 -20.92
C GLY A 58 -6.01 -3.38 -21.34
N GLU A 59 -5.18 -4.29 -20.86
CA GLU A 59 -3.88 -4.72 -21.40
C GLU A 59 -2.70 -3.72 -21.46
N SER A 60 -2.83 -2.42 -21.22
CA SER A 60 -1.67 -1.50 -21.37
C SER A 60 -1.74 -0.21 -20.57
N CYS A 61 -1.39 -0.28 -19.29
CA CYS A 61 -0.88 0.89 -18.55
C CYS A 61 0.25 0.50 -17.60
N SER A 62 1.16 -0.38 -18.06
CA SER A 62 2.29 -0.88 -17.28
C SER A 62 3.11 0.25 -16.63
N PHE A 63 3.22 1.41 -17.28
CA PHE A 63 3.90 2.58 -16.72
C PHE A 63 3.14 3.19 -15.53
N SER A 64 1.85 3.49 -15.67
CA SER A 64 1.04 4.08 -14.60
C SER A 64 0.81 3.13 -13.43
N GLN A 65 0.70 1.82 -13.69
CA GLN A 65 0.56 0.82 -12.63
C GLN A 65 1.86 0.66 -11.83
N SER A 66 3.01 0.62 -12.50
CA SER A 66 4.32 0.51 -11.82
C SER A 66 4.60 1.72 -10.92
N ASP A 67 4.24 2.94 -11.37
CA ASP A 67 4.35 4.16 -10.57
C ASP A 67 3.47 4.11 -9.30
N LEU A 68 2.24 3.60 -9.43
CA LEU A 68 1.32 3.44 -8.30
C LEU A 68 1.81 2.38 -7.30
N LEU A 69 2.37 1.27 -7.78
CA LEU A 69 3.00 0.26 -6.93
C LEU A 69 4.23 0.83 -6.21
N ALA A 70 5.06 1.62 -6.90
CA ALA A 70 6.19 2.31 -6.28
C ALA A 70 5.74 3.31 -5.21
N ALA A 71 4.67 4.07 -5.46
CA ALA A 71 4.08 4.97 -4.48
C ALA A 71 3.58 4.21 -3.23
N LEU A 72 3.01 3.02 -3.41
CA LEU A 72 2.57 2.15 -2.32
C LEU A 72 3.75 1.61 -1.49
N THR A 73 4.84 1.22 -2.14
CA THR A 73 6.10 0.82 -1.47
C THR A 73 6.64 1.97 -0.62
N ILE A 74 6.71 3.19 -1.17
CA ILE A 74 7.16 4.38 -0.43
C ILE A 74 6.25 4.67 0.77
N TRP A 75 4.93 4.48 0.62
CA TRP A 75 3.99 4.63 1.72
C TRP A 75 4.28 3.64 2.86
N LEU A 76 4.52 2.37 2.53
CA LEU A 76 4.88 1.33 3.50
C LEU A 76 6.20 1.66 4.23
N GLU A 77 7.22 2.12 3.51
CA GLU A 77 8.48 2.52 4.12
C GLU A 77 8.30 3.68 5.11
N LYS A 78 7.50 4.69 4.75
CA LYS A 78 7.18 5.82 5.63
C LYS A 78 6.40 5.39 6.86
N ALA A 79 5.39 4.55 6.68
CA ALA A 79 4.57 4.04 7.78
C ALA A 79 5.42 3.17 8.73
N LYS A 80 6.33 2.35 8.19
CA LYS A 80 7.26 1.54 9.00
C LYS A 80 8.18 2.44 9.81
N SER A 81 8.82 3.42 9.17
CA SER A 81 9.71 4.37 9.84
C SER A 81 8.98 5.17 10.92
N TYR A 82 7.72 5.54 10.68
CA TYR A 82 6.89 6.23 11.68
C TYR A 82 6.67 5.34 12.92
N LEU A 83 6.26 4.08 12.72
CA LEU A 83 6.02 3.14 13.81
C LEU A 83 7.31 2.82 14.59
N GLU A 84 8.44 2.65 13.89
CA GLU A 84 9.74 2.45 14.53
C GLU A 84 10.14 3.64 15.41
N LYS A 85 9.92 4.87 14.93
CA LYS A 85 10.12 6.09 15.72
C LYS A 85 9.19 6.16 16.93
N GLN A 86 7.92 5.80 16.74
CA GLN A 86 6.90 5.85 17.79
C GLN A 86 7.14 4.80 18.88
N LEU A 87 7.79 3.68 18.54
CA LEU A 87 8.20 2.62 19.47
C LEU A 87 9.60 2.85 20.08
N GLY A 88 10.31 3.91 19.68
CA GLY A 88 11.68 4.20 20.15
C GLY A 88 12.73 3.18 19.69
N ILE A 89 12.49 2.52 18.55
CA ILE A 89 13.36 1.48 17.98
C ILE A 89 14.46 2.11 17.10
N VAL A 90 14.34 3.40 16.75
CA VAL A 90 15.28 4.19 15.94
C VAL A 90 15.65 5.50 16.62
#